data_AF-A0A7W5FJ13-F1
#
_entry.id   AF-A0A7W5FJ13-F1
#
_cell.length_a   1.000
_cell.length_b   1.000
_cell.length_c   1.000
_cell.angle_alpha   90.00
_cell.angle_beta   90.00
_cell.angle_gamma   90.00
#
_symmetry.space_group_name_H-M   'P 1'
#
loop_
_entity.id
_entity.type
_entity.pdbx_description
1 polymer ?
#
loop_
_entity_poly.entity_id
_entity_poly.type
_entity_poly.pdbx_seq_one_letter_code
_entity_poly.pdbx_strand_id
1 'polypeptide(L)'
;MGMSGRPDAHLPRERSALRLSLVASAVLAVLGVGWGMAAGSQAILLDGVYTLIGMALTSLSLRAARLMDAGPTPRYPFGRESLAPLVVGMQGLVLLGTCVYAALDATRVILDGGVEQVSPGSMAAYGLLTAVAALAVHRYLRRSDPASDLLDAEARQWWAGALLSLVVLTGSVLALLFSDRLGSGPQRYLDPVLVLAACLLLVPQPVRMIRTMAVELLEGAADQPVQQAVSDRVDRVGAQFGLGQPALRVGKIGRKLYVEADFIVEAGCWDIADEDRVRREIASQLTDLPYDVWLNVELTTDPTRLR
;
A
#
# COMPACT_ATOMS: atom_id res chain seq x y z
N MET A 1 21.75 -31.61 2.62
CA MET A 1 23.09 -31.14 2.23
C MET A 1 23.02 -30.73 0.76
N GLY A 2 23.22 -29.44 0.46
CA GLY A 2 23.19 -28.93 -0.92
C GLY A 2 22.13 -27.85 -1.23
N MET A 3 22.03 -26.79 -0.42
CA MET A 3 21.55 -25.50 -0.92
C MET A 3 22.69 -24.48 -0.77
N SER A 4 23.64 -24.56 -1.69
CA SER A 4 24.61 -23.50 -1.97
C SER A 4 24.42 -23.08 -3.41
N GLY A 5 24.00 -21.83 -3.65
CA GLY A 5 24.00 -21.31 -5.02
C GLY A 5 23.18 -20.07 -5.32
N ARG A 6 23.37 -18.98 -4.57
CA ARG A 6 23.66 -17.64 -5.13
C ARG A 6 24.11 -16.71 -3.99
N PRO A 7 25.39 -16.30 -3.94
CA PRO A 7 25.88 -15.43 -2.87
C PRO A 7 25.30 -14.02 -3.03
N ASP A 8 24.61 -13.54 -1.99
CA ASP A 8 24.67 -12.23 -1.29
C ASP A 8 25.08 -10.93 -2.02
N ALA A 9 25.24 -10.88 -3.35
CA ALA A 9 25.61 -9.66 -4.09
C ALA A 9 24.41 -8.76 -4.40
N HIS A 10 23.21 -9.32 -4.39
CA HIS A 10 21.94 -8.62 -4.58
C HIS A 10 21.56 -7.78 -3.35
N LEU A 11 21.68 -8.35 -2.14
CA LEU A 11 21.29 -7.72 -0.87
C LEU A 11 22.02 -6.39 -0.58
N PRO A 12 23.34 -6.23 -0.81
CA PRO A 12 24.06 -4.96 -0.60
C PRO A 12 23.65 -3.88 -1.60
N ARG A 13 23.42 -4.25 -2.87
CA ARG A 13 23.00 -3.31 -3.92
C ARG A 13 21.57 -2.85 -3.70
N GLU A 14 20.67 -3.78 -3.40
CA GLU A 14 19.28 -3.49 -3.03
C GLU A 14 19.20 -2.59 -1.81
N ARG A 15 19.87 -2.95 -0.70
CA ARG A 15 19.91 -2.11 0.51
C ARG A 15 20.47 -0.72 0.24
N SER A 16 21.50 -0.60 -0.58
CA SER A 16 22.08 0.70 -0.95
C SER A 16 21.10 1.53 -1.79
N ALA A 17 20.39 0.89 -2.73
CA ALA A 17 19.38 1.53 -3.55
C ALA A 17 18.16 1.99 -2.74
N LEU A 18 17.69 1.17 -1.79
CA LEU A 18 16.63 1.54 -0.84
C LEU A 18 17.06 2.70 0.07
N ARG A 19 18.31 2.69 0.56
CA ARG A 19 18.86 3.82 1.33
C ARG A 19 18.91 5.10 0.50
N LEU A 20 19.32 5.02 -0.76
CA LEU A 20 19.27 6.16 -1.68
C LEU A 20 17.84 6.67 -1.85
N SER A 21 16.86 5.77 -2.09
CA SER A 21 15.45 6.14 -2.20
C SER A 21 14.98 6.90 -0.96
N LEU A 22 15.27 6.37 0.23
CA LEU A 22 14.89 7.00 1.49
C LEU A 22 15.50 8.40 1.66
N VAL A 23 16.81 8.53 1.39
CA VAL A 23 17.51 9.83 1.49
C VAL A 23 16.97 10.82 0.46
N ALA A 24 16.75 10.39 -0.77
CA ALA A 24 16.19 11.24 -1.82
C ALA A 24 14.79 11.74 -1.47
N SER A 25 13.91 10.86 -0.97
CA SER A 25 12.58 11.23 -0.46
C SER A 25 12.66 12.23 0.69
N ALA A 26 13.60 12.05 1.62
CA ALA A 26 13.79 12.97 2.73
C ALA A 26 14.25 14.36 2.26
N VAL A 27 15.21 14.41 1.34
CA VAL A 27 15.71 15.66 0.75
C VAL A 27 14.60 16.38 -0.01
N LEU A 28 13.84 15.66 -0.85
CA LEU A 28 12.74 16.26 -1.61
C LEU A 28 11.59 16.73 -0.71
N ALA A 29 11.27 16.01 0.37
CA ALA A 29 10.27 16.46 1.32
C ALA A 29 10.66 17.78 2.00
N VAL A 30 11.90 17.88 2.49
CA VAL A 30 12.42 19.12 3.11
C VAL A 30 12.47 20.25 2.09
N LEU A 31 12.92 19.96 0.87
CA LEU A 31 12.95 20.93 -0.23
C LEU A 31 11.54 21.40 -0.60
N GLY A 32 10.56 20.50 -0.70
CA GLY A 32 9.16 20.84 -0.97
C GLY A 32 8.55 21.70 0.12
N VAL A 33 8.75 21.36 1.40
CA VAL A 33 8.27 22.20 2.51
C VAL A 33 8.92 23.59 2.49
N GLY A 34 10.25 23.66 2.39
CA GLY A 34 10.97 24.92 2.38
C GLY A 34 10.66 25.79 1.16
N TRP A 35 10.60 25.19 -0.03
CA TRP A 35 10.25 25.88 -1.27
C TRP A 35 8.80 26.33 -1.28
N GLY A 36 7.87 25.49 -0.82
CA GLY A 36 6.45 25.83 -0.73
C GLY A 36 6.22 27.03 0.19
N MET A 37 6.87 27.06 1.35
CA MET A 37 6.84 28.21 2.26
C MET A 37 7.46 29.47 1.63
N ALA A 38 8.63 29.35 1.01
CA ALA A 38 9.32 30.50 0.40
C ALA A 38 8.59 31.06 -0.82
N ALA A 39 7.94 30.20 -1.61
CA ALA A 39 7.20 30.57 -2.81
C ALA A 39 5.72 30.90 -2.55
N GLY A 40 5.23 30.69 -1.33
CA GLY A 40 3.81 30.87 -0.99
C GLY A 40 2.86 29.90 -1.70
N SER A 41 3.36 28.73 -2.15
CA SER A 41 2.57 27.75 -2.90
C SER A 41 2.07 26.62 -2.01
N GLN A 42 0.75 26.49 -1.91
CA GLN A 42 0.06 25.42 -1.22
C GLN A 42 0.27 24.07 -1.93
N ALA A 43 0.35 24.04 -3.26
CA ALA A 43 0.56 22.78 -4.00
C ALA A 43 1.94 22.18 -3.70
N ILE A 44 2.99 23.02 -3.71
CA ILE A 44 4.36 22.58 -3.38
C ILE A 44 4.46 22.19 -1.90
N LEU A 45 3.83 22.97 -1.02
CA LEU A 45 3.81 22.66 0.41
C LEU A 45 3.10 21.34 0.70
N LEU A 46 1.97 21.07 0.04
CA LEU A 46 1.23 19.81 0.15
C LEU A 46 2.11 18.63 -0.24
N ASP A 47 2.83 18.70 -1.36
CA ASP A 47 3.73 17.64 -1.84
C ASP A 47 4.83 17.32 -0.79
N GLY A 48 5.48 18.36 -0.26
CA GLY A 48 6.49 18.23 0.78
C GLY A 48 5.95 17.64 2.09
N VAL A 49 4.83 18.19 2.59
CA VAL A 49 4.19 17.76 3.85
C VAL A 49 3.66 16.33 3.73
N TYR A 50 3.01 15.99 2.61
CA TYR A 50 2.48 14.65 2.37
C TYR A 50 3.59 13.61 2.39
N THR A 51 4.72 13.92 1.74
CA THR A 51 5.91 13.04 1.74
C THR A 51 6.52 12.92 3.14
N LEU A 52 6.64 14.02 3.88
CA LEU A 52 7.16 14.03 5.24
C LEU A 52 6.32 13.19 6.20
N ILE A 53 5.00 13.36 6.15
CA ILE A 53 4.03 12.56 6.90
C ILE A 53 4.15 11.08 6.51
N GLY A 54 4.20 10.78 5.21
CA GLY A 54 4.37 9.42 4.69
C GLY A 54 5.63 8.72 5.21
N MET A 55 6.76 9.44 5.32
CA MET A 55 7.99 8.91 5.89
C MET A 55 7.88 8.64 7.39
N ALA A 56 7.27 9.55 8.15
CA ALA A 56 7.03 9.36 9.58
C ALA A 56 6.12 8.15 9.84
N LEU A 57 5.06 8.03 9.05
CA LEU A 57 4.12 6.92 9.06
C LEU A 57 4.78 5.60 8.66
N THR A 58 5.68 5.60 7.68
CA THR A 58 6.46 4.41 7.29
C THR A 58 7.37 3.96 8.42
N SER A 59 8.01 4.91 9.11
CA SER A 59 8.85 4.61 10.29
C SER A 59 8.04 3.95 11.40
N LEU A 60 6.77 4.34 11.56
CA LEU A 60 5.85 3.71 12.49
C LEU A 60 5.48 2.29 12.05
N SER A 61 5.20 2.06 10.77
CA SER A 61 4.97 0.70 10.23
C SER A 61 6.16 -0.22 10.44
N LEU A 62 7.39 0.28 10.28
CA LEU A 62 8.60 -0.50 10.56
C LEU A 62 8.71 -0.88 12.04
N ARG A 63 8.28 -0.01 12.96
CA ARG A 63 8.23 -0.35 14.40
C ARG A 63 7.15 -1.39 14.68
N ALA A 64 5.98 -1.27 14.05
CA ALA A 64 4.89 -2.23 14.18
C ALA A 64 5.28 -3.61 13.65
N ALA A 65 5.95 -3.67 12.50
CA ALA A 65 6.47 -4.92 11.93
C ALA A 65 7.39 -5.66 12.92
N ARG A 66 8.31 -4.95 13.59
CA ARG A 66 9.17 -5.56 14.64
C ARG A 66 8.38 -6.12 15.83
N LEU A 67 7.25 -5.52 16.18
CA LEU A 67 6.37 -6.03 17.25
C LEU A 67 5.58 -7.26 16.83
N MET A 68 5.28 -7.39 15.54
CA MET A 68 4.64 -8.57 14.94
C MET A 68 5.63 -9.74 14.85
N ASP A 69 6.87 -9.48 14.43
CA ASP A 69 7.95 -10.48 14.33
C ASP A 69 8.34 -11.11 15.68
N ALA A 70 7.97 -10.48 16.80
CA ALA A 70 8.18 -11.03 18.14
C ALA A 70 7.33 -12.30 18.43
N GLY A 71 6.37 -12.64 17.56
CA GLY A 71 5.58 -13.87 17.64
C GLY A 71 4.51 -13.88 18.75
N PRO A 72 3.84 -15.03 18.93
CA PRO A 72 2.80 -15.21 19.95
C PRO A 72 3.30 -15.09 21.39
N THR A 73 2.44 -14.61 22.28
CA THR A 73 2.69 -14.58 23.73
C THR A 73 1.47 -15.11 24.50
N PRO A 74 1.56 -15.42 25.81
CA PRO A 74 0.38 -15.87 26.57
C PRO A 74 -0.80 -14.89 26.55
N ARG A 75 -0.52 -13.58 26.37
CA ARG A 75 -1.56 -12.55 26.22
C ARG A 75 -2.07 -12.43 24.78
N TYR A 76 -1.27 -12.81 23.79
CA TYR A 76 -1.57 -12.74 22.36
C TYR A 76 -1.28 -14.10 21.71
N PRO A 77 -2.13 -15.12 21.92
CA PRO A 77 -1.86 -16.50 21.52
C PRO A 77 -1.78 -16.68 20.00
N PHE A 78 -2.44 -15.81 19.23
CA PHE A 78 -2.40 -15.81 17.78
C PHE A 78 -1.36 -14.81 17.21
N GLY A 79 -0.51 -14.21 18.05
CA GLY A 79 0.41 -13.15 17.64
C GLY A 79 -0.27 -11.78 17.56
N ARG A 80 0.37 -10.84 16.85
CA ARG A 80 -0.07 -9.43 16.77
C ARG A 80 -0.34 -8.96 15.34
N GLU A 81 -0.76 -9.88 14.46
CA GLU A 81 -0.94 -9.59 13.04
C GLU A 81 -1.94 -8.47 12.76
N SER A 82 -2.95 -8.29 13.62
CA SER A 82 -3.92 -7.18 13.53
C SER A 82 -3.28 -5.79 13.62
N LEU A 83 -2.03 -5.68 14.11
CA LEU A 83 -1.28 -4.42 14.07
C LEU A 83 -1.00 -3.95 12.64
N ALA A 84 -0.84 -4.86 11.67
CA ALA A 84 -0.60 -4.48 10.28
C ALA A 84 -1.78 -3.68 9.69
N PRO A 85 -3.02 -4.21 9.63
CA PRO A 85 -4.15 -3.46 9.11
C PRO A 85 -4.44 -2.21 9.95
N LEU A 86 -4.27 -2.26 11.27
CA LEU A 86 -4.49 -1.10 12.15
C LEU A 86 -3.55 0.06 11.81
N VAL A 87 -2.25 -0.21 11.68
CA VAL A 87 -1.28 0.84 11.33
C VAL A 87 -1.55 1.35 9.92
N VAL A 88 -1.78 0.47 8.94
CA VAL A 88 -2.12 0.87 7.56
C VAL A 88 -3.36 1.77 7.53
N GLY A 89 -4.43 1.42 8.24
CA GLY A 89 -5.63 2.26 8.27
C GLY A 89 -5.41 3.59 8.97
N MET A 90 -4.63 3.64 10.05
CA MET A 90 -4.24 4.89 10.70
C MET A 90 -3.40 5.77 9.77
N GLN A 91 -2.49 5.20 8.99
CA GLN A 91 -1.78 5.94 7.95
C GLN A 91 -2.78 6.54 6.94
N GLY A 92 -3.73 5.73 6.47
CA GLY A 92 -4.80 6.17 5.59
C GLY A 92 -5.60 7.35 6.18
N LEU A 93 -5.97 7.29 7.46
CA LEU A 93 -6.69 8.38 8.14
C LEU A 93 -5.90 9.69 8.17
N VAL A 94 -4.60 9.63 8.51
CA VAL A 94 -3.74 10.83 8.56
C VAL A 94 -3.55 11.45 7.17
N LEU A 95 -3.30 10.62 6.16
CA LEU A 95 -3.12 11.09 4.77
C LEU A 95 -4.43 11.64 4.19
N LEU A 96 -5.56 10.98 4.47
CA LEU A 96 -6.88 11.48 4.07
C LEU A 96 -7.20 12.80 4.76
N GLY A 97 -6.95 12.92 6.07
CA GLY A 97 -7.13 14.17 6.81
C GLY A 97 -6.28 15.30 6.25
N THR A 98 -5.05 15.00 5.83
CA THR A 98 -4.16 15.98 5.16
C THR A 98 -4.76 16.45 3.83
N CYS A 99 -5.27 15.53 3.01
CA CYS A 99 -5.93 15.88 1.73
C CYS A 99 -7.20 16.70 1.96
N VAL A 100 -8.03 16.35 2.95
CA VAL A 100 -9.25 17.08 3.30
C VAL A 100 -8.90 18.49 3.76
N TYR A 101 -7.91 18.65 4.65
CA TYR A 101 -7.44 19.95 5.09
C TYR A 101 -6.97 20.81 3.92
N ALA A 102 -6.09 20.28 3.07
CA ALA A 102 -5.57 21.00 1.92
C ALA A 102 -6.66 21.37 0.91
N ALA A 103 -7.64 20.49 0.67
CA ALA A 103 -8.75 20.77 -0.22
C ALA A 103 -9.69 21.85 0.34
N LEU A 104 -9.99 21.83 1.65
CA LEU A 104 -10.77 22.87 2.31
C LEU A 104 -10.06 24.21 2.24
N ASP A 105 -8.75 24.23 2.49
CA ASP A 105 -7.92 25.44 2.44
C ASP A 105 -7.85 26.01 1.01
N ALA A 106 -7.57 25.18 0.01
CA ALA A 106 -7.58 25.59 -1.40
C ALA A 106 -8.96 26.11 -1.86
N THR A 107 -10.04 25.48 -1.39
CA THR A 107 -11.41 25.94 -1.68
C THR A 107 -11.66 27.33 -1.08
N ARG A 108 -11.20 27.59 0.16
CA ARG A 108 -11.30 28.92 0.78
C ARG A 108 -10.52 29.96 -0.02
N VAL A 109 -9.28 29.66 -0.42
CA VAL A 109 -8.47 30.56 -1.25
C VAL A 109 -9.17 30.92 -2.56
N ILE A 110 -9.83 29.95 -3.21
CA ILE A 110 -10.61 30.22 -4.43
C ILE A 110 -11.78 31.17 -4.15
N LEU A 111 -12.53 30.93 -3.05
CA LEU A 111 -13.66 31.75 -2.66
C LEU A 111 -13.25 33.18 -2.25
N ASP A 112 -12.06 33.34 -1.69
CA ASP A 112 -11.50 34.63 -1.27
C ASP A 112 -10.89 35.44 -2.43
N GLY A 113 -10.98 34.95 -3.67
CA GLY A 113 -10.52 35.66 -4.88
C GLY A 113 -9.14 35.22 -5.40
N GLY A 114 -8.61 34.11 -4.89
CA GLY A 114 -7.34 33.52 -5.31
C GLY A 114 -6.12 34.12 -4.59
N VAL A 115 -4.93 33.60 -4.91
CA VAL A 115 -3.66 34.06 -4.33
C VAL A 115 -3.12 35.30 -5.05
N GLU A 116 -2.63 36.27 -4.28
CA GLU A 116 -1.99 37.48 -4.82
C GLU A 116 -0.53 37.25 -5.28
N GLN A 117 0.19 36.29 -4.69
CA GLN A 117 1.65 36.20 -4.81
C GLN A 117 2.18 34.76 -4.99
N VAL A 118 1.69 34.03 -6.00
CA VAL A 118 2.36 32.79 -6.41
C VAL A 118 2.97 32.98 -7.79
N SER A 119 4.30 32.84 -7.89
CA SER A 119 5.01 32.91 -9.16
C SER A 119 4.88 31.58 -9.91
N PRO A 120 4.20 31.54 -11.08
CA PRO A 120 4.14 30.32 -11.89
C PRO A 120 5.55 29.86 -12.31
N GLY A 121 6.51 30.78 -12.42
CA GLY A 121 7.92 30.45 -12.69
C GLY A 121 8.56 29.64 -11.56
N SER A 122 8.28 29.99 -10.30
CA SER A 122 8.78 29.23 -9.14
C SER A 122 8.20 27.82 -9.10
N MET A 123 6.89 27.69 -9.37
CA MET A 123 6.21 26.40 -9.44
C MET A 123 6.70 25.53 -10.59
N ALA A 124 6.94 26.12 -11.77
CA ALA A 124 7.52 25.41 -12.91
C ALA A 124 8.95 24.94 -12.59
N ALA A 125 9.77 25.77 -11.95
CA ALA A 125 11.12 25.39 -11.54
C ALA A 125 11.09 24.21 -10.55
N TYR A 126 10.22 24.27 -9.54
CA TYR A 126 10.03 23.17 -8.59
C TYR A 126 9.56 21.89 -9.28
N GLY A 127 8.49 21.98 -10.09
CA GLY A 127 7.92 20.84 -10.80
C GLY A 127 8.93 20.18 -11.75
N LEU A 128 9.74 20.97 -12.45
CA LEU A 128 10.82 20.44 -13.30
C LEU A 128 11.90 19.74 -12.47
N LEU A 129 12.35 20.37 -11.39
CA LEU A 129 13.40 19.81 -10.52
C LEU A 129 12.95 18.48 -9.90
N THR A 130 11.74 18.44 -9.35
CA THR A 130 11.20 17.23 -8.72
C THR A 130 10.88 16.15 -9.73
N ALA A 131 10.34 16.49 -10.92
CA ALA A 131 10.12 15.53 -11.99
C ALA A 131 11.44 14.88 -12.45
N VAL A 132 12.49 15.68 -12.67
CA VAL A 132 13.81 15.16 -13.09
C VAL A 132 14.41 14.29 -11.99
N ALA A 133 14.38 14.74 -10.74
CA ALA A 133 14.88 13.96 -9.61
C ALA A 133 14.13 12.62 -9.50
N ALA A 134 12.80 12.64 -9.59
CA ALA A 134 11.97 11.45 -9.48
C ALA A 134 12.21 10.45 -10.63
N LEU A 135 12.33 10.94 -11.86
CA LEU A 135 12.68 10.11 -13.01
C LEU A 135 14.09 9.53 -12.91
N ALA A 136 15.06 10.31 -12.39
CA ALA A 136 16.42 9.85 -12.17
C ALA A 136 16.47 8.70 -11.14
N VAL A 137 15.78 8.85 -10.01
CA VAL A 137 15.70 7.80 -8.98
C VAL A 137 14.95 6.58 -9.52
N HIS A 138 13.79 6.76 -10.15
CA HIS A 138 13.05 5.67 -10.82
C HIS A 138 13.96 4.85 -11.74
N ARG A 139 14.71 5.53 -12.61
CA ARG A 139 15.57 4.88 -13.61
C ARG A 139 16.82 4.24 -13.00
N TYR A 140 17.30 4.77 -11.86
CA TYR A 140 18.36 4.16 -11.07
C TYR A 140 17.86 2.86 -10.43
N LEU A 141 16.75 2.91 -9.68
CA LEU A 141 16.17 1.75 -8.99
C LEU A 141 15.89 0.58 -9.94
N ARG A 142 15.28 0.86 -11.10
CA ARG A 142 15.01 -0.16 -12.13
C ARG A 142 16.26 -0.83 -12.71
N ARG A 143 17.42 -0.19 -12.62
CA ARG A 143 18.70 -0.74 -13.11
C ARG A 143 19.53 -1.40 -12.03
N SER A 144 19.31 -1.04 -10.75
CA SER A 144 20.10 -1.54 -9.63
C SER A 144 19.93 -3.04 -9.41
N ASP A 145 18.68 -3.51 -9.37
CA ASP A 145 18.37 -4.93 -9.31
C ASP A 145 16.99 -5.21 -9.94
N PRO A 146 16.94 -5.60 -11.23
CA PRO A 146 15.68 -5.86 -11.93
C PRO A 146 14.87 -7.04 -11.40
N ALA A 147 15.45 -7.88 -10.54
CA ALA A 147 14.78 -9.04 -9.95
C ALA A 147 14.19 -8.74 -8.55
N SER A 148 14.41 -7.55 -7.99
CA SER A 148 13.86 -7.17 -6.68
C SER A 148 12.46 -6.56 -6.81
N ASP A 149 11.48 -7.24 -6.22
CA ASP A 149 10.11 -6.74 -6.09
C ASP A 149 10.03 -5.47 -5.24
N LEU A 150 10.93 -5.32 -4.26
CA LEU A 150 11.01 -4.13 -3.40
C LEU A 150 11.47 -2.91 -4.20
N LEU A 151 12.52 -3.06 -5.01
CA LEU A 151 12.99 -1.96 -5.86
C LEU A 151 11.99 -1.63 -6.97
N ASP A 152 11.25 -2.61 -7.50
CA ASP A 152 10.19 -2.38 -8.47
C ASP A 152 9.02 -1.61 -7.85
N ALA A 153 8.61 -1.96 -6.62
CA ALA A 153 7.61 -1.20 -5.87
C ALA A 153 8.04 0.26 -5.63
N GLU A 154 9.26 0.49 -5.16
CA GLU A 154 9.82 1.83 -4.98
C GLU A 154 9.92 2.60 -6.31
N ALA A 155 10.38 1.96 -7.39
CA ALA A 155 10.45 2.60 -8.70
C ALA A 155 9.06 3.04 -9.20
N ARG A 156 8.02 2.23 -9.01
CA ARG A 156 6.64 2.62 -9.33
C ARG A 156 6.17 3.84 -8.53
N GLN A 157 6.55 3.93 -7.25
CA GLN A 157 6.24 5.08 -6.42
C GLN A 157 6.93 6.36 -6.93
N TRP A 158 8.20 6.28 -7.29
CA TRP A 158 8.92 7.41 -7.90
C TRP A 158 8.35 7.82 -9.26
N TRP A 159 7.85 6.88 -10.05
CA TRP A 159 7.14 7.19 -11.29
C TRP A 159 5.82 7.94 -11.03
N ALA A 160 5.04 7.52 -10.04
CA ALA A 160 3.82 8.21 -9.63
C ALA A 160 4.13 9.64 -9.15
N GLY A 161 5.20 9.82 -8.36
CA GLY A 161 5.69 11.13 -7.94
C GLY A 161 6.09 12.02 -9.14
N ALA A 162 6.82 11.47 -10.11
CA ALA A 162 7.18 12.18 -11.34
C ALA A 162 5.96 12.66 -12.13
N LEU A 163 4.89 11.86 -12.17
CA LEU A 163 3.63 12.24 -12.82
C LEU A 163 2.95 13.41 -12.11
N LEU A 164 2.90 13.41 -10.77
CA LEU A 164 2.39 14.54 -9.98
C LEU A 164 3.21 15.81 -10.20
N SER A 165 4.55 15.71 -10.19
CA SER A 165 5.44 16.84 -10.52
C SER A 165 5.21 17.37 -11.93
N LEU A 166 4.91 16.49 -12.89
CA LEU A 166 4.59 16.88 -14.27
C LEU A 166 3.24 17.61 -14.37
N VAL A 167 2.24 17.24 -13.56
CA VAL A 167 0.97 17.97 -13.47
C VAL A 167 1.21 19.41 -12.98
N VAL A 168 2.02 19.58 -11.93
CA VAL A 168 2.41 20.92 -11.45
C VAL A 168 3.16 21.69 -12.52
N LEU A 169 4.19 21.08 -13.13
CA LEU A 169 4.99 21.71 -14.19
C LEU A 169 4.13 22.14 -15.38
N THR A 170 3.27 21.27 -15.89
CA THR A 170 2.42 21.56 -17.05
C THR A 170 1.41 22.67 -16.73
N GLY A 171 0.77 22.63 -15.57
CA GLY A 171 -0.11 23.70 -15.10
C GLY A 171 0.61 25.06 -15.03
N SER A 172 1.82 25.07 -14.47
CA SER A 172 2.64 26.28 -14.34
C SER A 172 3.14 26.81 -15.69
N VAL A 173 3.58 25.94 -16.60
CA VAL A 173 4.01 26.34 -17.94
C VAL A 173 2.86 26.91 -18.76
N LEU A 174 1.67 26.30 -18.68
CA LEU A 174 0.49 26.86 -19.34
C LEU A 174 0.16 28.25 -18.79
N ALA A 175 0.20 28.43 -17.46
CA ALA A 175 -0.04 29.74 -16.86
C ALA A 175 0.98 30.81 -17.32
N LEU A 176 2.25 30.43 -17.53
CA LEU A 176 3.27 31.33 -18.10
C LEU A 176 3.02 31.66 -19.57
N LEU A 177 2.65 30.67 -20.40
CA LEU A 177 2.44 30.90 -21.84
C LEU A 177 1.20 31.74 -22.15
N PHE A 178 0.19 31.67 -21.28
CA PHE A 178 -1.07 32.38 -21.46
C PHE A 178 -1.19 33.63 -20.57
N SER A 179 -0.12 34.02 -19.86
CA SER A 179 -0.12 35.19 -18.97
C SER A 179 -0.57 36.46 -19.67
N ASP A 180 -0.11 36.65 -20.90
CA ASP A 180 -0.33 37.88 -21.67
C ASP A 180 -1.72 37.89 -22.34
N ARG A 181 -2.32 36.71 -22.53
CA ARG A 181 -3.64 36.56 -23.19
C ARG A 181 -4.80 36.54 -22.21
N LEU A 182 -4.60 36.02 -21.00
CA LEU A 182 -5.65 35.78 -20.01
C LEU A 182 -5.73 36.87 -18.94
N GLY A 183 -4.79 37.81 -18.91
CA GLY A 183 -4.64 38.77 -17.83
C GLY A 183 -4.21 38.11 -16.52
N SER A 184 -4.13 38.90 -15.44
CA SER A 184 -3.67 38.42 -14.13
C SER A 184 -4.70 37.60 -13.34
N GLY A 185 -5.97 37.53 -13.80
CA GLY A 185 -7.05 36.86 -13.09
C GLY A 185 -6.86 35.35 -12.93
N PRO A 186 -6.69 34.58 -14.03
CA PRO A 186 -6.59 33.11 -13.95
C PRO A 186 -5.36 32.58 -13.21
N GLN A 187 -4.27 33.37 -13.15
CA GLN A 187 -3.04 32.99 -12.43
C GLN A 187 -3.27 32.87 -10.92
N ARG A 188 -4.20 33.66 -10.37
CA ARG A 188 -4.54 33.66 -8.93
C ARG A 188 -5.18 32.34 -8.47
N TYR A 189 -5.70 31.55 -9.40
CA TYR A 189 -6.37 30.29 -9.08
C TYR A 189 -5.52 29.06 -9.42
N LEU A 190 -4.36 29.25 -10.05
CA LEU A 190 -3.51 28.15 -10.50
C LEU A 190 -3.14 27.20 -9.35
N ASP A 191 -2.58 27.75 -8.28
CA ASP A 191 -2.09 26.98 -7.15
C ASP A 191 -3.20 26.22 -6.41
N PRO A 192 -4.32 26.83 -5.98
CA PRO A 192 -5.38 26.09 -5.31
C PRO A 192 -6.08 25.08 -6.25
N VAL A 193 -6.17 25.34 -7.56
CA VAL A 193 -6.67 24.34 -8.52
C VAL A 193 -5.74 23.14 -8.61
N LEU A 194 -4.42 23.36 -8.62
CA LEU A 194 -3.43 22.28 -8.59
C LEU A 194 -3.47 21.50 -7.27
N VAL A 195 -3.73 22.17 -6.12
CA VAL A 195 -3.97 21.48 -4.84
C VAL A 195 -5.18 20.57 -4.93
N LEU A 196 -6.32 21.05 -5.43
CA LEU A 196 -7.53 20.24 -5.58
C LEU A 196 -7.32 19.06 -6.53
N ALA A 197 -6.61 19.27 -7.64
CA ALA A 197 -6.24 18.21 -8.57
C ALA A 197 -5.32 17.17 -7.90
N ALA A 198 -4.31 17.61 -7.15
CA ALA A 198 -3.43 16.71 -6.39
C ALA A 198 -4.22 15.91 -5.34
N CYS A 199 -5.11 16.54 -4.57
CA CYS A 199 -5.99 15.85 -3.62
C CYS A 199 -6.84 14.77 -4.32
N LEU A 200 -7.44 15.08 -5.47
CA LEU A 200 -8.25 14.11 -6.22
C LEU A 200 -7.44 12.87 -6.64
N LEU A 201 -6.18 13.08 -7.04
CA LEU A 201 -5.26 11.99 -7.40
C LEU A 201 -4.78 11.19 -6.19
N LEU A 202 -4.58 11.84 -5.04
CA LEU A 202 -4.04 11.22 -3.83
C LEU A 202 -5.09 10.45 -3.02
N VAL A 203 -6.33 10.95 -2.91
CA VAL A 203 -7.41 10.39 -2.05
C VAL A 203 -7.73 8.90 -2.24
N PRO A 204 -7.70 8.30 -3.45
CA PRO A 204 -8.02 6.89 -3.61
C PRO A 204 -7.13 5.95 -2.79
N GLN A 205 -5.86 6.30 -2.62
CA GLN A 205 -4.89 5.50 -1.86
C GLN A 205 -5.26 5.39 -0.36
N PRO A 206 -5.37 6.48 0.42
CA PRO A 206 -5.73 6.40 1.83
C PRO A 206 -7.13 5.83 2.07
N VAL A 207 -8.10 6.07 1.16
CA VAL A 207 -9.43 5.44 1.26
C VAL A 207 -9.31 3.92 1.15
N ARG A 208 -8.50 3.40 0.22
CA ARG A 208 -8.24 1.96 0.12
C ARG A 208 -7.57 1.42 1.39
N MET A 209 -6.62 2.15 1.97
CA MET A 209 -5.95 1.75 3.22
C MET A 209 -6.93 1.64 4.39
N ILE A 210 -7.84 2.61 4.54
CA ILE A 210 -8.89 2.58 5.57
C ILE A 210 -9.86 1.41 5.33
N ARG A 211 -10.26 1.18 4.07
CA ARG A 211 -11.12 0.04 3.71
C ARG A 211 -10.44 -1.29 4.05
N THR A 212 -9.18 -1.46 3.70
CA THR A 212 -8.41 -2.67 4.03
C THR A 212 -8.34 -2.89 5.53
N MET A 213 -8.08 -1.83 6.32
CA MET A 213 -8.14 -1.91 7.77
C MET A 213 -9.50 -2.41 8.26
N ALA A 214 -10.59 -1.80 7.78
CA ALA A 214 -11.94 -2.17 8.21
C ALA A 214 -12.29 -3.62 7.85
N VAL A 215 -11.97 -4.05 6.63
CA VAL A 215 -12.22 -5.42 6.17
C VAL A 215 -11.40 -6.43 6.98
N GLU A 216 -10.08 -6.23 7.12
CA GLU A 216 -9.23 -7.20 7.83
C GLU A 216 -9.51 -7.22 9.34
N LEU A 217 -9.78 -6.08 9.99
CA LEU A 217 -10.09 -6.04 11.43
C LEU A 217 -11.48 -6.57 11.78
N LEU A 218 -12.41 -6.58 10.83
CA LEU A 218 -13.73 -7.17 10.98
C LEU A 218 -13.77 -8.63 10.48
N GLU A 219 -12.61 -9.28 10.37
CA GLU A 219 -12.47 -10.67 9.93
C GLU A 219 -13.08 -10.94 8.55
N GLY A 220 -13.04 -9.94 7.68
CA GLY A 220 -13.53 -10.02 6.32
C GLY A 220 -12.75 -11.02 5.47
N ALA A 221 -13.39 -11.44 4.38
CA ALA A 221 -12.82 -12.39 3.46
C ALA A 221 -11.53 -11.86 2.80
N ALA A 222 -10.59 -12.76 2.50
CA ALA A 222 -9.38 -12.44 1.74
C ALA A 222 -9.72 -11.87 0.34
N ASP A 223 -8.75 -11.29 -0.38
CA ASP A 223 -9.00 -10.83 -1.75
C ASP A 223 -9.43 -11.99 -2.67
N GLN A 224 -10.31 -11.72 -3.63
CA GLN A 224 -10.92 -12.73 -4.51
C GLN A 224 -9.91 -13.69 -5.17
N PRO A 225 -8.74 -13.25 -5.69
CA PRO A 225 -7.76 -14.16 -6.27
C PRO A 225 -7.17 -15.14 -5.24
N VAL A 226 -7.02 -14.72 -3.99
CA VAL A 226 -6.53 -15.59 -2.90
C VAL A 226 -7.60 -16.60 -2.53
N GLN A 227 -8.86 -16.17 -2.40
CA GLN A 227 -9.99 -17.07 -2.14
C GLN A 227 -10.11 -18.15 -3.22
N GLN A 228 -10.05 -17.77 -4.50
CA GLN A 228 -10.10 -18.71 -5.61
C GLN A 228 -8.93 -19.69 -5.59
N ALA A 229 -7.71 -19.19 -5.37
CA ALA A 229 -6.53 -20.05 -5.29
C ALA A 229 -6.62 -21.08 -4.16
N VAL A 230 -7.18 -20.70 -3.00
CA VAL A 230 -7.41 -21.61 -1.88
C VAL A 230 -8.54 -22.60 -2.21
N SER A 231 -9.67 -22.12 -2.73
CA SER A 231 -10.81 -22.97 -3.12
C SER A 231 -10.38 -24.05 -4.10
N ASP A 232 -9.70 -23.69 -5.19
CA ASP A 232 -9.25 -24.63 -6.20
C ASP A 232 -8.33 -25.71 -5.62
N ARG A 233 -7.51 -25.37 -4.62
CA ARG A 233 -6.60 -26.31 -3.96
C ARG A 233 -7.36 -27.24 -3.02
N VAL A 234 -8.26 -26.69 -2.21
CA VAL A 234 -9.09 -27.46 -1.27
C VAL A 234 -10.03 -28.41 -2.04
N ASP A 235 -10.67 -27.94 -3.10
CA ASP A 235 -11.58 -28.74 -3.93
C ASP A 235 -10.86 -29.91 -4.62
N ARG A 236 -9.62 -29.69 -5.08
CA ARG A 236 -8.77 -30.75 -5.64
C ARG A 236 -8.47 -31.83 -4.61
N VAL A 237 -8.12 -31.45 -3.39
CA VAL A 237 -7.85 -32.41 -2.31
C VAL A 237 -9.15 -33.12 -1.91
N GLY A 238 -10.25 -32.39 -1.74
CA GLY A 238 -11.57 -32.98 -1.47
C GLY A 238 -11.93 -34.08 -2.47
N ALA A 239 -11.75 -33.82 -3.76
CA ALA A 239 -12.00 -34.80 -4.81
C ALA A 239 -11.09 -36.06 -4.73
N GLN A 240 -9.81 -35.91 -4.34
CA GLN A 240 -8.90 -37.05 -4.16
C GLN A 240 -9.35 -37.99 -3.03
N PHE A 241 -9.96 -37.42 -2.00
CA PHE A 241 -10.45 -38.13 -0.82
C PHE A 241 -11.93 -38.55 -0.91
N GLY A 242 -12.60 -38.25 -2.03
CA GLY A 242 -14.02 -38.54 -2.21
C GLY A 242 -14.95 -37.68 -1.34
N LEU A 243 -14.48 -36.53 -0.89
CA LEU A 243 -15.24 -35.57 -0.09
C LEU A 243 -16.09 -34.67 -1.01
N GLY A 244 -17.26 -34.24 -0.51
CA GLY A 244 -18.13 -33.30 -1.19
C GLY A 244 -17.60 -31.85 -1.19
N GLN A 245 -18.46 -30.90 -1.57
CA GLN A 245 -18.12 -29.48 -1.49
C GLN A 245 -17.98 -29.04 -0.02
N PRO A 246 -16.86 -28.41 0.36
CA PRO A 246 -16.68 -27.91 1.71
C PRO A 246 -17.44 -26.60 1.95
N ALA A 247 -17.81 -26.34 3.21
CA ALA A 247 -17.99 -24.96 3.65
C ALA A 247 -16.61 -24.36 3.89
N LEU A 248 -16.16 -23.55 2.93
CA LEU A 248 -14.84 -22.93 2.95
C LEU A 248 -14.95 -21.47 3.41
N ARG A 249 -14.24 -21.11 4.48
CA ARG A 249 -14.09 -19.73 4.95
C ARG A 249 -12.62 -19.33 4.87
N VAL A 250 -12.33 -18.24 4.17
CA VAL A 250 -10.97 -17.74 3.96
C VAL A 250 -10.87 -16.29 4.41
N GLY A 251 -10.30 -16.08 5.59
CA GLY A 251 -10.05 -14.77 6.17
C GLY A 251 -8.58 -14.37 6.06
N LYS A 252 -8.28 -13.07 6.07
CA LYS A 252 -6.90 -12.57 6.06
C LYS A 252 -6.72 -11.46 7.09
N ILE A 253 -5.65 -11.55 7.88
CA ILE A 253 -5.20 -10.48 8.78
C ILE A 253 -3.69 -10.33 8.64
N GLY A 254 -3.23 -9.20 8.10
CA GLY A 254 -1.79 -8.96 7.93
C GLY A 254 -1.15 -10.01 7.03
N ARG A 255 -0.19 -10.78 7.57
CA ARG A 255 0.47 -11.87 6.84
C ARG A 255 -0.19 -13.24 7.05
N LYS A 256 -1.17 -13.34 7.95
CA LYS A 256 -1.87 -14.59 8.23
C LYS A 256 -3.08 -14.77 7.33
N LEU A 257 -3.20 -15.99 6.82
CA LEU A 257 -4.35 -16.47 6.06
C LEU A 257 -5.05 -17.54 6.88
N TYR A 258 -6.27 -17.24 7.33
CA TYR A 258 -7.11 -18.18 8.05
C TYR A 258 -7.93 -18.96 7.03
N VAL A 259 -7.78 -20.28 7.05
CA VAL A 259 -8.50 -21.19 6.16
C VAL A 259 -9.24 -22.19 7.03
N GLU A 260 -10.56 -22.16 6.96
CA GLU A 260 -11.44 -23.16 7.58
C GLU A 260 -12.14 -23.93 6.47
N ALA A 261 -11.96 -25.24 6.44
CA ALA A 261 -12.59 -26.14 5.48
C ALA A 261 -13.36 -27.24 6.21
N ASP A 262 -14.69 -27.15 6.15
CA ASP A 262 -15.58 -28.11 6.81
C ASP A 262 -16.20 -29.03 5.76
N PHE A 263 -16.02 -30.33 5.90
CA PHE A 263 -16.59 -31.34 5.01
C PHE A 263 -17.63 -32.20 5.72
N ILE A 264 -18.73 -32.51 5.03
CA ILE A 264 -19.71 -33.48 5.51
C ILE A 264 -19.33 -34.89 5.09
N VAL A 265 -19.30 -35.79 6.07
CA VAL A 265 -18.94 -37.20 5.89
C VAL A 265 -19.99 -38.13 6.48
N GLU A 266 -19.99 -39.38 6.04
CA GLU A 266 -20.86 -40.44 6.59
C GLU A 266 -20.33 -40.94 7.95
N ALA A 267 -21.27 -41.25 8.86
CA ALA A 267 -20.93 -41.71 10.20
C ALA A 267 -20.24 -43.08 10.18
N GLY A 268 -19.10 -43.19 10.88
CA GLY A 268 -18.35 -44.44 11.02
C GLY A 268 -17.44 -44.81 9.85
N CYS A 269 -17.39 -43.97 8.80
CA CYS A 269 -16.53 -44.19 7.64
C CYS A 269 -15.18 -43.45 7.70
N TRP A 270 -15.04 -42.53 8.67
CA TRP A 270 -13.87 -41.66 8.83
C TRP A 270 -13.44 -41.64 10.29
N ASP A 271 -12.13 -41.63 10.52
CA ASP A 271 -11.54 -41.39 11.84
C ASP A 271 -10.66 -40.13 11.87
N ILE A 272 -10.07 -39.85 13.03
CA ILE A 272 -9.20 -38.69 13.24
C ILE A 272 -7.92 -38.78 12.38
N ALA A 273 -7.43 -39.99 12.10
CA ALA A 273 -6.25 -40.18 11.27
C ALA A 273 -6.54 -39.88 9.79
N ASP A 274 -7.76 -40.14 9.33
CA ASP A 274 -8.23 -39.71 8.00
C ASP A 274 -8.35 -38.19 7.91
N GLU A 275 -8.92 -37.52 8.92
CA GLU A 275 -8.96 -36.06 8.99
C GLU A 275 -7.55 -35.45 8.95
N ASP A 276 -6.61 -36.00 9.73
CA ASP A 276 -5.21 -35.57 9.74
C ASP A 276 -4.50 -35.80 8.39
N ARG A 277 -4.92 -36.80 7.60
CA ARG A 277 -4.42 -37.00 6.23
C ARG A 277 -4.94 -35.90 5.30
N VAL A 278 -6.23 -35.60 5.34
CA VAL A 278 -6.83 -34.53 4.53
C VAL A 278 -6.19 -33.18 4.88
N ARG A 279 -6.07 -32.88 6.18
CA ARG A 279 -5.45 -31.64 6.67
C ARG A 279 -4.02 -31.47 6.20
N ARG A 280 -3.20 -32.53 6.26
CA ARG A 280 -1.80 -32.49 5.77
C ARG A 280 -1.71 -32.29 4.27
N GLU A 281 -2.60 -32.92 3.50
CA GLU A 281 -2.61 -32.76 2.05
C GLU A 281 -3.04 -31.34 1.66
N ILE A 282 -4.10 -30.79 2.27
CA ILE A 282 -4.48 -29.38 2.05
C ILE A 282 -3.34 -28.45 2.45
N ALA A 283 -2.71 -28.67 3.61
CA ALA A 283 -1.59 -27.85 4.06
C ALA A 283 -0.42 -27.88 3.08
N SER A 284 -0.07 -29.05 2.52
CA SER A 284 1.03 -29.18 1.55
C SER A 284 0.77 -28.34 0.29
N GLN A 285 -0.49 -28.33 -0.17
CA GLN A 285 -0.93 -27.56 -1.33
C GLN A 285 -0.97 -26.05 -1.07
N LEU A 286 -0.91 -25.56 0.17
CA LEU A 286 -0.98 -24.12 0.48
C LEU A 286 0.39 -23.50 0.79
N THR A 287 1.46 -24.29 0.83
CA THR A 287 2.81 -23.84 1.26
C THR A 287 3.51 -22.84 0.34
N ASP A 288 3.11 -22.75 -0.92
CA ASP A 288 3.64 -21.82 -1.93
C ASP A 288 2.98 -20.44 -1.87
N LEU A 289 1.92 -20.28 -1.08
CA LEU A 289 1.29 -18.98 -0.88
C LEU A 289 2.20 -18.06 -0.06
N PRO A 290 2.23 -16.74 -0.34
CA PRO A 290 3.07 -15.78 0.37
C PRO A 290 2.49 -15.40 1.76
N TYR A 291 1.81 -16.33 2.44
CA TYR A 291 1.11 -16.11 3.71
C TYR A 291 1.49 -17.15 4.77
N ASP A 292 1.36 -16.77 6.03
CA ASP A 292 1.38 -17.70 7.16
C ASP A 292 -0.01 -18.33 7.28
N VAL A 293 -0.15 -19.57 6.79
CA VAL A 293 -1.45 -20.24 6.67
C VAL A 293 -1.83 -20.88 8.01
N TRP A 294 -2.92 -20.38 8.59
CA TRP A 294 -3.59 -21.00 9.72
C TRP A 294 -4.76 -21.86 9.20
N LEU A 295 -4.53 -23.17 9.08
CA LEU A 295 -5.49 -24.11 8.52
C LEU A 295 -6.23 -24.88 9.61
N ASN A 296 -7.57 -24.86 9.56
CA ASN A 296 -8.43 -25.81 10.24
C ASN A 296 -9.22 -26.63 9.20
N VAL A 297 -9.30 -27.94 9.43
CA VAL A 297 -10.11 -28.85 8.63
C VAL A 297 -10.96 -29.65 9.60
N GLU A 298 -12.27 -29.63 9.43
CA GLU A 298 -13.22 -30.38 10.25
C GLU A 298 -13.98 -31.37 9.36
N LEU A 299 -13.97 -32.66 9.72
CA LEU A 299 -14.87 -33.65 9.15
C LEU A 299 -16.05 -33.85 10.10
N THR A 300 -17.26 -33.59 9.64
CA THR A 300 -18.45 -33.65 10.50
C THR A 300 -19.60 -34.40 9.86
N THR A 301 -20.44 -35.02 10.68
CA THR A 301 -21.67 -35.67 10.24
C THR A 301 -22.89 -34.75 10.39
N ASP A 302 -22.71 -33.56 10.98
CA ASP A 302 -23.77 -32.60 11.24
C ASP A 302 -23.84 -31.54 10.12
N PRO A 303 -24.86 -31.59 9.23
CA PRO A 303 -25.00 -30.65 8.13
C PRO A 303 -25.28 -29.20 8.59
N THR A 304 -25.65 -28.98 9.86
CA THR A 304 -25.90 -27.63 10.38
C THR A 304 -24.62 -26.84 10.61
N ARG A 305 -23.46 -27.51 10.68
CA ARG A 305 -22.12 -26.90 10.83
C ARG A 305 -21.64 -26.16 9.58
N LEU A 306 -22.21 -26.42 8.41
CA LEU A 306 -21.84 -25.77 7.14
C LEU A 306 -22.42 -24.35 6.96
N ARG A 307 -23.11 -23.79 7.96
CA ARG A 307 -23.76 -22.46 7.89
C ARG A 307 -22.84 -21.31 8.29
#